data_AF-A0A202BC03-F1
#
_entry.id   AF-A0A202BC03-F1
#
_cell.length_a   1.000
_cell.length_b   1.000
_cell.length_c   1.000
_cell.angle_alpha   90.00
_cell.angle_beta   90.00
_cell.angle_gamma   90.00
#
_symmetry.space_group_name_H-M   'P 1'
#
loop_
_entity.id
_entity.type
_entity.pdbx_description
1 polymer ?
#
loop_
_entity_poly.entity_id
_entity_poly.type
_entity_poly.pdbx_seq_one_letter_code
_entity_poly.pdbx_strand_id
1 'polypeptide(L)'
;MKHVQHTEALSAINRKVIADGETLPAVKLRDGSTVQTGTVATMLVNIAAYNRGERGEVENQLELAVPTLFKVGLFDLFPPEEWTRGDNPGRKLVGELAGRWLAGPTENTSA
;
A
#
# COMPACT_ATOMS: atom_id res chain seq x y z
N MET A 1 -1.48 16.73 -14.22
CA MET A 1 -2.36 15.83 -13.42
C MET A 1 -1.53 15.27 -12.28
N LYS A 2 -2.01 15.27 -11.04
CA LYS A 2 -1.26 14.72 -9.89
C LYS A 2 -1.55 13.22 -9.79
N HIS A 3 -0.70 12.38 -10.38
CA HIS A 3 -0.81 10.93 -10.20
C HIS A 3 -0.31 10.55 -8.80
N VAL A 4 -1.07 9.69 -8.13
CA VAL A 4 -0.56 9.02 -6.92
C VAL A 4 0.50 8.03 -7.37
N GLN A 5 1.58 7.91 -6.58
CA GLN A 5 2.67 7.02 -6.91
C GLN A 5 2.17 5.58 -7.13
N HIS A 6 2.79 4.89 -8.07
CA HIS A 6 2.55 3.47 -8.38
C HIS A 6 1.16 3.11 -8.93
N THR A 7 0.36 4.07 -9.41
CA THR A 7 -1.00 3.80 -9.95
C THR A 7 -1.04 2.63 -10.95
N GLU A 8 -0.15 2.61 -11.94
CA GLU A 8 -0.09 1.52 -12.96
C GLU A 8 0.32 0.17 -12.35
N ALA A 9 1.33 0.16 -11.47
CA ALA A 9 1.78 -1.06 -10.81
C ALA A 9 0.68 -1.64 -9.90
N LEU A 10 -0.06 -0.78 -9.20
CA LEU A 10 -1.19 -1.19 -8.37
C LEU A 10 -2.34 -1.77 -9.21
N SER A 11 -2.54 -1.28 -10.43
CA SER A 11 -3.53 -1.86 -11.35
C SER A 11 -3.20 -3.32 -11.68
N ALA A 12 -1.93 -3.62 -11.96
CA ALA A 12 -1.47 -4.99 -12.19
C ALA A 12 -1.60 -5.86 -10.92
N ILE A 13 -1.22 -5.33 -9.75
CA ILE A 13 -1.28 -6.02 -8.46
C ILE A 13 -2.73 -6.35 -8.07
N ASN A 14 -3.65 -5.40 -8.27
CA ASN A 14 -5.06 -5.56 -7.89
C ASN A 14 -5.81 -6.61 -8.73
N ARG A 15 -5.19 -7.17 -9.76
CA ARG A 15 -5.75 -8.35 -10.46
C ARG A 15 -5.87 -9.58 -9.56
N LYS A 16 -5.12 -9.65 -8.45
CA LYS A 16 -5.20 -10.74 -7.47
C LYS A 16 -6.57 -10.91 -6.80
N VAL A 17 -7.42 -9.88 -6.85
CA VAL A 17 -8.71 -9.85 -6.14
C VAL A 17 -9.92 -9.78 -7.07
N ILE A 18 -9.72 -9.92 -8.38
CA ILE A 18 -10.80 -9.86 -9.38
C ILE A 18 -10.87 -11.14 -10.20
N ALA A 19 -12.05 -11.41 -10.75
CA ALA A 19 -12.25 -12.56 -11.62
C ALA A 19 -11.48 -12.41 -12.94
N ASP A 20 -11.14 -13.54 -13.57
CA ASP A 20 -10.45 -13.54 -14.86
C ASP A 20 -11.22 -12.73 -15.91
N GLY A 21 -10.54 -11.78 -16.55
CA GLY A 21 -11.13 -10.89 -17.55
C GLY A 21 -11.74 -9.59 -17.00
N GLU A 22 -11.85 -9.42 -15.68
CA GLU A 22 -12.29 -8.16 -15.08
C GLU A 22 -11.14 -7.16 -14.91
N THR A 23 -11.50 -5.87 -14.82
CA THR A 23 -10.55 -4.80 -14.49
C THR A 23 -11.17 -3.85 -13.48
N LEU A 24 -10.34 -3.37 -12.55
CA LEU A 24 -10.73 -2.38 -11.57
C LEU A 24 -10.51 -0.99 -12.14
N PRO A 25 -11.51 -0.09 -12.13
CA PRO A 25 -11.35 1.25 -12.66
C PRO A 25 -10.39 2.06 -11.80
N ALA A 26 -9.64 2.97 -12.43
CA ALA A 26 -8.99 4.06 -11.74
C ALA A 26 -10.00 5.19 -11.48
N VAL A 27 -10.00 5.76 -10.28
CA VAL A 27 -10.96 6.79 -9.87
C VAL A 27 -10.24 8.12 -9.70
N LYS A 28 -10.85 9.20 -10.21
CA LYS A 28 -10.38 10.57 -10.01
C LYS A 28 -11.03 11.16 -8.75
N LEU A 29 -10.21 11.50 -7.76
CA LEU A 29 -10.65 12.12 -6.52
C LEU A 29 -10.97 13.61 -6.71
N ARG A 30 -11.68 14.20 -5.74
CA ARG A 30 -12.09 15.62 -5.76
C ARG A 30 -10.91 16.59 -5.88
N ASP A 31 -9.75 16.21 -5.35
CA ASP A 31 -8.51 16.99 -5.45
C ASP A 31 -7.78 16.84 -6.80
N GLY A 32 -8.38 16.14 -7.76
CA GLY A 32 -7.88 15.94 -9.11
C GLY A 32 -6.86 14.81 -9.26
N SER A 33 -6.50 14.12 -8.18
CA SER A 33 -5.60 12.97 -8.24
C SER A 33 -6.32 11.69 -8.71
N THR A 34 -5.57 10.76 -9.29
CA THR A 34 -6.08 9.47 -9.72
C THR A 34 -5.56 8.37 -8.79
N VAL A 35 -6.45 7.50 -8.34
CA VAL A 35 -6.15 6.33 -7.49
C VAL A 35 -6.67 5.05 -8.14
N GLN A 36 -5.94 3.95 -7.96
CA GLN A 36 -6.40 2.63 -8.37
C GLN A 36 -7.35 2.03 -7.32
N THR A 37 -8.47 1.44 -7.76
CA THR A 37 -9.41 0.72 -6.86
C THR A 37 -8.91 -0.69 -6.55
N GLY A 38 -9.36 -1.26 -5.43
CA GLY A 38 -8.98 -2.60 -4.95
C GLY A 38 -7.72 -2.66 -4.10
N THR A 39 -6.98 -1.56 -3.96
CA THR A 39 -5.68 -1.54 -3.26
C THR A 39 -5.76 -2.01 -1.80
N VAL A 40 -6.84 -1.66 -1.07
CA VAL A 40 -7.05 -2.15 0.30
C VAL A 40 -7.33 -3.66 0.32
N ALA A 41 -8.15 -4.16 -0.61
CA ALA A 41 -8.44 -5.59 -0.70
C ALA A 41 -7.17 -6.39 -1.00
N THR A 42 -6.36 -5.93 -1.95
CA THR A 42 -5.10 -6.59 -2.30
C THR A 42 -4.06 -6.50 -1.18
N MET A 43 -4.00 -5.38 -0.46
CA MET A 43 -3.17 -5.25 0.74
C MET A 43 -3.54 -6.33 1.76
N LEU A 44 -4.83 -6.56 2.04
CA LEU A 44 -5.26 -7.61 2.97
C LEU A 44 -4.88 -9.02 2.49
N VAL A 45 -4.97 -9.29 1.19
CA VAL A 45 -4.51 -10.56 0.60
C VAL A 45 -2.99 -10.74 0.77
N ASN A 46 -2.20 -9.69 0.52
CA ASN A 46 -0.75 -9.73 0.65
C ASN A 46 -0.32 -9.84 2.14
N ILE A 47 -1.05 -9.22 3.08
CA ILE A 47 -0.83 -9.44 4.53
C ILE A 47 -1.03 -10.91 4.87
N ALA A 48 -2.11 -11.53 4.39
CA ALA A 48 -2.38 -12.94 4.64
C ALA A 48 -1.28 -13.85 4.04
N ALA A 49 -0.81 -13.54 2.83
CA ALA A 49 0.30 -14.24 2.19
C ALA A 49 1.60 -14.12 2.99
N TYR A 50 1.93 -12.92 3.43
CA TYR A 50 3.08 -12.67 4.28
C TYR A 50 3.00 -13.45 5.60
N ASN A 51 1.82 -13.47 6.23
CA ASN A 51 1.59 -14.21 7.47
C ASN A 51 1.77 -15.73 7.31
N ARG A 52 1.59 -16.27 6.10
CA ARG A 52 1.87 -17.68 5.78
C ARG A 52 3.34 -17.99 5.48
N GLY A 53 4.21 -16.97 5.44
CA GLY A 53 5.64 -17.14 5.19
C GLY A 53 6.09 -16.73 3.79
N GLU A 54 5.21 -16.23 2.93
CA GLU A 54 5.61 -15.70 1.61
C GLU A 54 6.44 -14.41 1.78
N ARG A 55 7.49 -14.23 0.97
CA ARG A 55 8.47 -13.12 1.07
C ARG A 55 8.85 -12.60 -0.32
N GLY A 56 9.58 -11.48 -0.37
CA GLY A 56 10.02 -10.86 -1.61
C GLY A 56 8.89 -10.08 -2.28
N GLU A 57 8.20 -10.72 -3.23
CA GLU A 57 7.20 -10.02 -4.05
C GLU A 57 6.03 -9.48 -3.22
N VAL A 58 5.57 -10.22 -2.21
CA VAL A 58 4.50 -9.72 -1.32
C VAL A 58 4.92 -8.49 -0.52
N GLU A 59 6.19 -8.38 -0.13
CA GLU A 59 6.73 -7.22 0.59
C GLU A 59 6.80 -6.01 -0.32
N ASN A 60 7.31 -6.19 -1.55
CA ASN A 60 7.36 -5.15 -2.58
C ASN A 60 5.96 -4.60 -2.88
N GLN A 61 4.97 -5.47 -3.00
CA GLN A 61 3.60 -5.04 -3.29
C GLN A 61 2.94 -4.31 -2.12
N LEU A 62 3.26 -4.69 -0.88
CA LEU A 62 2.81 -3.94 0.31
C LEU A 62 3.44 -2.56 0.34
N GLU A 63 4.73 -2.42 0.01
CA GLU A 63 5.43 -1.14 -0.07
C GLU A 63 4.82 -0.21 -1.14
N LEU A 64 4.58 -0.74 -2.35
CA LEU A 64 3.96 0.02 -3.45
C LEU A 64 2.57 0.56 -3.11
N ALA A 65 1.84 -0.11 -2.22
CA ALA A 65 0.50 0.32 -1.81
C ALA A 65 0.51 1.53 -0.87
N VAL A 66 1.58 1.73 -0.08
CA VAL A 66 1.63 2.71 1.03
C VAL A 66 1.21 4.12 0.62
N PRO A 67 1.71 4.73 -0.48
CA PRO A 67 1.32 6.08 -0.87
C PRO A 67 -0.19 6.20 -1.13
N THR A 68 -0.79 5.16 -1.72
CA THR A 68 -2.23 5.12 -1.97
C THR A 68 -3.02 4.94 -0.67
N LEU A 69 -2.53 4.14 0.28
CA LEU A 69 -3.17 3.95 1.59
C LEU A 69 -3.23 5.26 2.41
N PHE A 70 -2.16 6.05 2.39
CA PHE A 70 -2.18 7.42 2.93
C PHE A 70 -3.19 8.29 2.19
N LYS A 71 -3.16 8.25 0.85
CA LYS A 71 -4.02 9.10 0.02
C LYS A 71 -5.52 8.89 0.28
N VAL A 72 -5.93 7.64 0.47
CA VAL A 72 -7.34 7.29 0.72
C VAL A 72 -7.75 7.41 2.18
N GLY A 73 -6.83 7.85 3.07
CA GLY A 73 -7.10 8.09 4.48
C GLY A 73 -7.14 6.83 5.35
N LEU A 74 -6.55 5.71 4.92
CA LEU A 74 -6.54 4.48 5.72
C LEU A 74 -5.81 4.70 7.06
N PHE A 75 -4.67 5.38 7.02
CA PHE A 75 -3.85 5.66 8.20
C PHE A 75 -4.41 6.79 9.07
N ASP A 76 -5.40 7.55 8.59
CA ASP A 76 -6.14 8.51 9.42
C ASP A 76 -7.13 7.79 10.36
N LEU A 77 -7.60 6.60 9.97
CA LEU A 77 -8.44 5.74 10.82
C LEU A 77 -7.61 4.98 11.86
N PHE A 78 -6.42 4.52 11.47
CA PHE A 78 -5.52 3.73 12.30
C PHE A 78 -4.07 4.14 12.02
N PRO A 79 -3.42 4.92 12.90
CA PRO A 79 -2.07 5.43 12.68
C PRO A 79 -1.03 4.32 12.49
N PRO A 80 0.07 4.54 11.74
CA PRO A 80 1.11 3.53 11.50
C PRO A 80 1.67 2.87 12.76
N GLU A 81 1.88 3.62 13.85
CA GLU A 81 2.27 3.06 15.14
C GLU A 81 1.27 2.04 15.69
N GLU A 82 -0.03 2.17 15.43
CA GLU A 82 -0.99 1.16 15.86
C GLU A 82 -0.83 -0.14 15.07
N TRP A 83 -0.46 -0.07 13.79
CA TRP A 83 -0.25 -1.22 12.91
C TRP A 83 0.91 -2.11 13.37
N THR A 84 1.91 -1.52 14.01
CA THR A 84 3.06 -2.27 14.55
C THR A 84 2.78 -2.97 15.88
N ARG A 85 1.64 -2.68 16.52
CA ARG A 85 1.25 -3.29 17.79
C ARG A 85 0.66 -4.69 17.56
N GLY A 86 1.04 -5.65 18.40
CA GLY A 86 0.51 -7.02 18.39
C GLY A 86 1.29 -7.99 17.50
N ASP A 87 0.70 -9.17 17.30
CA ASP A 87 1.45 -10.38 16.90
C ASP A 87 1.25 -10.77 15.42
N ASN A 88 0.66 -9.88 14.62
CA ASN A 88 0.43 -10.10 13.19
C ASN A 88 1.61 -9.53 12.37
N PRO A 89 2.50 -10.38 11.81
CA PRO A 89 3.74 -9.91 11.20
C PRO A 89 3.51 -9.11 9.92
N GLY A 90 2.49 -9.44 9.12
CA GLY A 90 2.14 -8.69 7.90
C GLY A 90 1.54 -7.31 8.22
N ARG A 91 0.70 -7.21 9.25
CA ARG A 91 0.19 -5.92 9.75
C ARG A 91 1.35 -5.05 10.25
N LYS A 92 2.28 -5.64 11.01
CA LYS A 92 3.47 -4.95 11.51
C LYS A 92 4.35 -4.41 10.37
N LEU A 93 4.60 -5.23 9.35
CA LEU A 93 5.34 -4.81 8.15
C LEU A 93 4.69 -3.60 7.47
N VAL A 94 3.36 -3.58 7.31
CA VAL A 94 2.64 -2.42 6.73
C VAL A 94 2.84 -1.16 7.58
N GLY A 95 2.78 -1.29 8.91
CA GLY A 95 3.07 -0.17 9.82
C GLY A 95 4.50 0.35 9.69
N GLU A 96 5.49 -0.54 9.58
CA GLU A 96 6.90 -0.18 9.40
C GLU A 96 7.15 0.51 8.05
N LEU A 97 6.54 0.00 6.97
CA LEU A 97 6.59 0.60 5.63
C LEU A 97 5.97 2.00 5.63
N ALA A 98 4.82 2.16 6.30
CA ALA A 98 4.16 3.45 6.44
C ALA A 98 4.99 4.44 7.28
N GLY A 99 5.65 3.97 8.34
CA GLY A 99 6.60 4.78 9.11
C GLY A 99 7.80 5.24 8.27
N ARG A 100 8.39 4.35 7.46
CA ARG A 100 9.47 4.70 6.52
C ARG A 100 9.01 5.74 5.49
N TRP A 101 7.80 5.60 4.96
CA TRP A 101 7.22 6.56 4.04
C TRP A 101 7.06 7.96 4.65
N LEU A 102 6.62 8.05 5.92
CA LEU A 102 6.48 9.32 6.64
C LEU A 102 7.81 9.97 7.00
N ALA A 103 8.83 9.18 7.33
CA ALA A 103 10.16 9.70 7.64
C ALA A 103 10.82 10.38 6.42
N GLY A 104 10.30 10.13 5.21
CA GLY A 104 10.88 10.61 3.97
C GLY A 104 12.26 9.99 3.70
N PRO A 105 12.92 10.34 2.59
CA PRO A 105 14.33 10.02 2.44
C PRO A 105 15.10 10.73 3.56
N THR A 106 15.83 9.98 4.38
CA THR A 106 16.85 10.54 5.27
C THR A 106 17.89 11.24 4.40
N GLU A 107 17.79 12.57 4.28
CA GLU A 107 18.90 13.41 3.85
C GLU A 107 20.00 13.31 4.92
N ASN A 108 20.83 12.27 4.85
CA ASN A 108 22.10 12.23 5.56
C ASN A 108 23.22 12.65 4.60
N THR A 109 23.47 13.96 4.67
CA THR A 109 24.80 14.60 4.83
C THR A 109 25.83 14.45 3.72
N SER A 110 26.05 15.58 3.04
CA SER A 110 27.26 15.95 2.32
C SER A 110 28.55 15.70 3.13
N ALA A 111 29.53 15.05 2.50
CA ALA A 111 30.95 15.38 2.58
C ALA A 111 31.64 14.91 1.29
#